data_AF-A0A961NP82-F1
#
_entry.id   AF-A0A961NP82-F1
#
_cell.length_a   1.000
_cell.length_b   1.000
_cell.length_c   1.000
_cell.angle_alpha   90.00
_cell.angle_beta   90.00
_cell.angle_gamma   90.00
#
_symmetry.space_group_name_H-M   'P 1'
#
loop_
_entity.id
_entity.type
_entity.pdbx_description
1 polymer ?
#
loop_
_entity_poly.entity_id
_entity_poly.type
_entity_poly.pdbx_seq_one_letter_code
_entity_poly.pdbx_strand_id
1 'polypeptide(L)'
;VRRMPYLFSIAPPGFQLPDLPPELQPPAHYDFPSTHALLENCFEQLLKALEPIFQKQRFLLGDRFTLADAALYGQLGMNLSDPEAASWIQQWAPRLYSWLLRIERADFSEHNYTGRLQLHKGLVPLLKEICRIYPPLMVANEKAYMRYRLEGVTVFNEPAYRKNQALFDTQLGGQYIRSVVKTFQVKTWRSLQTEWVRMQSASKKKLLRILPRRHGLDPD
;
A
#
# COMPACT_ATOMS: atom_id res chain seq x y z
N VAL A 1 22.25 7.60 7.19
CA VAL A 1 21.16 6.74 6.65
C VAL A 1 21.21 6.84 5.13
N ARG A 2 21.16 5.74 4.37
CA ARG A 2 21.15 5.78 2.89
C ARG A 2 19.74 5.44 2.39
N ARG A 3 19.13 6.28 1.55
CA ARG A 3 17.84 5.96 0.92
C ARG A 3 17.99 4.75 0.00
N MET A 4 17.06 3.81 0.09
CA MET A 4 17.14 2.52 -0.58
C MET A 4 16.08 2.41 -1.69
N PRO A 5 16.47 2.47 -2.98
CA PRO A 5 15.52 2.46 -4.09
C PRO A 5 14.72 1.15 -4.23
N TYR A 6 15.19 0.05 -3.62
CA TYR A 6 14.44 -1.21 -3.59
C TYR A 6 13.08 -1.09 -2.89
N LEU A 7 12.83 0.02 -2.17
CA LEU A 7 11.54 0.39 -1.57
C LEU A 7 10.58 1.04 -2.58
N PHE A 8 10.78 0.82 -3.89
CA PHE A 8 9.89 1.31 -4.94
C PHE A 8 9.91 2.84 -5.10
N SER A 9 10.96 3.51 -4.61
CA SER A 9 11.15 4.96 -4.70
C SER A 9 12.28 5.24 -5.70
N ILE A 10 11.92 5.47 -6.97
CA ILE A 10 12.84 5.78 -8.06
C ILE A 10 12.61 7.22 -8.51
N ALA A 11 13.63 8.05 -8.38
CA ALA A 11 13.63 9.45 -8.81
C ALA A 11 13.75 9.59 -10.34
N PRO A 12 13.12 10.61 -10.94
CA PRO A 12 13.41 10.97 -12.32
C PRO A 12 14.91 11.21 -12.55
N PRO A 13 15.45 10.91 -13.74
CA PRO A 13 16.84 11.24 -14.06
C PRO A 13 17.13 12.73 -13.81
N GLY A 14 18.19 13.02 -13.05
CA GLY A 14 18.60 14.38 -12.72
C GLY A 14 17.80 15.07 -11.60
N PHE A 15 16.80 14.42 -11.00
CA PHE A 15 16.07 14.98 -9.87
C PHE A 15 16.99 15.15 -8.65
N GLN A 16 16.97 16.35 -8.06
CA GLN A 16 17.72 16.70 -6.86
C GLN A 16 16.89 17.65 -6.00
N LEU A 17 16.96 17.48 -4.69
CA LEU A 17 16.40 18.43 -3.73
C LEU A 17 17.53 19.35 -3.22
N PRO A 18 17.45 20.69 -3.39
CA PRO A 18 18.55 21.60 -3.07
C PRO A 18 19.09 21.47 -1.63
N ASP A 19 18.20 21.26 -0.67
CA ASP A 19 18.55 21.26 0.76
C ASP A 19 18.86 19.86 1.32
N LEU A 20 18.96 18.85 0.45
CA LEU A 20 19.14 17.46 0.88
C LEU A 20 20.59 16.98 0.64
N PRO A 21 21.27 16.42 1.66
CA PRO A 21 22.61 15.85 1.49
C PRO A 21 22.66 14.75 0.42
N PRO A 22 23.79 14.57 -0.30
CA PRO A 22 23.93 13.57 -1.37
C PRO A 22 23.49 12.15 -0.99
N GLU A 23 23.78 11.70 0.24
CA GLU A 23 23.42 10.37 0.75
C GLU A 23 21.92 10.19 1.04
N LEU A 24 21.18 11.30 1.15
CA LEU A 24 19.75 11.35 1.37
C LEU A 24 18.97 11.67 0.09
N GLN A 25 19.63 12.07 -1.01
CA GLN A 25 18.98 12.33 -2.30
C GLN A 25 18.10 11.14 -2.72
N PRO A 26 16.90 11.41 -3.26
CA PRO A 26 16.04 10.36 -3.79
C PRO A 26 16.80 9.54 -4.84
N PRO A 27 16.86 8.22 -4.67
CA PRO A 27 17.71 7.40 -5.53
C PRO A 27 17.12 7.32 -6.93
N ALA A 28 17.93 7.62 -7.94
CA ALA A 28 17.61 7.36 -9.32
C ALA A 28 18.19 5.99 -9.75
N HIS A 29 17.56 5.36 -10.74
CA HIS A 29 18.11 4.21 -11.42
C HIS A 29 17.82 4.38 -12.92
N TYR A 30 18.87 4.52 -13.73
CA TYR A 30 18.74 4.91 -15.14
C TYR A 30 17.83 3.97 -15.95
N ASP A 31 17.87 2.66 -15.66
CA ASP A 31 17.05 1.66 -16.36
C ASP A 31 15.66 1.42 -15.75
N PHE A 32 15.24 2.20 -14.75
CA PHE A 32 13.95 2.04 -14.08
C PHE A 32 13.10 3.29 -14.32
N PRO A 33 11.82 3.14 -14.69
CA PRO A 33 10.88 4.26 -14.70
C PRO A 33 10.80 4.93 -13.32
N SER A 34 10.67 6.26 -13.30
CA SER A 34 10.44 7.00 -12.05
C SER A 34 9.10 6.65 -11.43
N THR A 35 9.04 6.52 -10.10
CA THR A 35 7.82 6.13 -9.39
C THR A 35 7.24 7.24 -8.50
N HIS A 36 7.90 8.41 -8.38
CA HIS A 36 7.46 9.49 -7.49
C HIS A 36 6.03 9.95 -7.79
N ALA A 37 5.71 10.27 -9.04
CA ALA A 37 4.36 10.69 -9.43
C ALA A 37 3.29 9.60 -9.17
N LEU A 38 3.64 8.31 -9.34
CA LEU A 38 2.76 7.21 -8.98
C LEU A 38 2.51 7.19 -7.47
N LEU A 39 3.56 7.30 -6.67
CA LEU A 39 3.49 7.25 -5.21
C LEU A 39 2.69 8.43 -4.64
N GLU A 40 2.92 9.64 -5.12
CA GLU A 40 2.17 10.85 -4.74
C GLU A 40 0.68 10.70 -5.08
N ASN A 41 0.37 10.28 -6.31
CA ASN A 41 -1.02 10.01 -6.69
C ASN A 41 -1.64 8.91 -5.81
N CYS A 42 -0.95 7.81 -5.52
CA CYS A 42 -1.45 6.77 -4.63
C CYS A 42 -1.69 7.29 -3.21
N PHE A 43 -0.80 8.14 -2.70
CA PHE A 43 -0.94 8.77 -1.39
C PHE A 43 -2.17 9.67 -1.34
N GLU A 44 -2.32 10.59 -2.28
CA GLU A 44 -3.50 11.47 -2.35
C GLU A 44 -4.81 10.69 -2.48
N GLN A 45 -4.84 9.68 -3.36
CA GLN A 45 -6.04 8.87 -3.57
C GLN A 45 -6.40 8.06 -2.32
N LEU A 46 -5.40 7.59 -1.56
CA LEU A 46 -5.60 6.97 -0.26
C LEU A 46 -6.21 7.95 0.74
N LEU A 47 -5.66 9.17 0.87
CA LEU A 47 -6.19 10.20 1.77
C LEU A 47 -7.64 10.57 1.43
N LYS A 48 -7.91 10.84 0.15
CA LYS A 48 -9.26 11.16 -0.37
C LYS A 48 -10.26 10.02 -0.12
N ALA A 49 -9.81 8.77 -0.15
CA ALA A 49 -10.65 7.60 0.11
C ALA A 49 -10.93 7.38 1.60
N LEU A 50 -9.99 7.75 2.48
CA LEU A 50 -10.10 7.56 3.93
C LEU A 50 -10.88 8.67 4.62
N GLU A 51 -10.75 9.91 4.17
CA GLU A 51 -11.37 11.07 4.82
C GLU A 51 -12.89 10.91 5.04
N PRO A 52 -13.71 10.46 4.07
CA PRO A 52 -15.15 10.29 4.27
C PRO A 52 -15.51 9.16 5.25
N ILE A 53 -14.60 8.22 5.51
CA ILE A 53 -14.78 7.15 6.50
C ILE A 53 -14.69 7.75 7.90
N PHE A 54 -13.59 8.47 8.19
CA PHE A 54 -13.36 9.09 9.50
C PHE A 54 -14.25 10.31 9.79
N GLN A 55 -14.91 10.86 8.78
CA GLN A 55 -16.01 11.80 9.00
C GLN A 55 -17.24 11.15 9.65
N LYS A 56 -17.44 9.84 9.45
CA LYS A 56 -18.68 9.12 9.83
C LYS A 56 -18.46 8.03 10.87
N GLN A 57 -17.24 7.52 11.00
CA GLN A 57 -16.90 6.36 11.81
C GLN A 57 -15.69 6.64 12.69
N ARG A 58 -15.62 5.90 13.80
CA ARG A 58 -14.52 5.96 14.77
C ARG A 58 -13.29 5.17 14.30
N PHE A 59 -13.54 4.10 13.55
CA PHE A 59 -12.54 3.16 13.00
C PHE A 59 -13.00 2.69 11.61
N LEU A 60 -12.08 2.11 10.83
CA LEU A 60 -12.31 1.69 9.44
C LEU A 60 -13.50 0.75 9.27
N LEU A 61 -13.72 -0.13 10.24
CA LEU A 61 -14.77 -1.15 10.18
C LEU A 61 -15.90 -0.88 11.18
N GLY A 62 -16.13 0.37 11.56
CA GLY A 62 -17.21 0.78 12.47
C GLY A 62 -16.71 1.24 13.84
N ASP A 63 -17.24 0.65 14.91
CA ASP A 63 -17.00 1.13 16.29
C ASP A 63 -15.85 0.43 17.02
N ARG A 64 -15.23 -0.55 16.37
CA ARG A 64 -14.14 -1.35 16.94
C ARG A 64 -12.84 -1.04 16.23
N PHE A 65 -11.81 -0.78 17.01
CA PHE A 65 -10.42 -0.85 16.53
C PHE A 65 -10.09 -2.30 16.17
N THR A 66 -9.52 -2.50 14.99
CA THR A 66 -9.20 -3.80 14.42
C THR A 66 -7.77 -3.83 13.88
N LEU A 67 -7.36 -4.99 13.37
CA LEU A 67 -6.09 -5.12 12.64
C LEU A 67 -6.03 -4.19 11.41
N ALA A 68 -7.17 -3.86 10.78
CA ALA A 68 -7.20 -2.93 9.66
C ALA A 68 -6.77 -1.52 10.10
N ASP A 69 -7.23 -1.08 11.27
CA ASP A 69 -6.89 0.21 11.86
C ASP A 69 -5.41 0.26 12.27
N ALA A 70 -4.90 -0.80 12.90
CA ALA A 70 -3.49 -0.93 13.22
C ALA A 70 -2.60 -0.91 11.98
N ALA A 71 -3.01 -1.58 10.89
CA ALA A 71 -2.28 -1.55 9.62
C ALA A 71 -2.26 -0.15 9.00
N LEU A 72 -3.41 0.56 9.01
CA LEU A 72 -3.50 1.93 8.52
C LEU A 72 -2.62 2.88 9.34
N TYR A 73 -2.70 2.80 10.67
CA TYR A 73 -1.86 3.61 11.55
C TYR A 73 -0.37 3.29 11.34
N GLY A 74 -0.01 2.00 11.21
CA GLY A 74 1.38 1.61 10.93
C GLY A 74 1.91 2.17 9.60
N GLN A 75 1.04 2.36 8.60
CA GLN A 75 1.41 2.96 7.33
C GLN A 75 1.52 4.50 7.41
N LEU A 76 0.57 5.16 8.08
CA LEU A 76 0.45 6.61 8.02
C LEU A 76 1.03 7.36 9.23
N GLY A 77 1.07 6.73 10.41
CA GLY A 77 1.47 7.38 11.67
C GLY A 77 2.88 7.98 11.63
N MET A 78 3.84 7.31 10.99
CA MET A 78 5.21 7.83 10.84
C MET A 78 5.26 9.17 10.08
N ASN A 79 4.30 9.44 9.19
CA ASN A 79 4.24 10.69 8.43
C ASN A 79 3.90 11.89 9.31
N LEU A 80 3.37 11.69 10.53
CA LEU A 80 3.14 12.79 11.47
C LEU A 80 4.45 13.43 11.97
N SER A 81 5.57 12.70 11.90
CA SER A 81 6.89 13.21 12.30
C SER A 81 7.58 14.08 11.24
N ASP A 82 7.11 14.02 10.00
CA ASP A 82 7.60 14.85 8.90
C ASP A 82 6.64 16.03 8.68
N PRO A 83 7.08 17.31 8.85
CA PRO A 83 6.18 18.45 8.78
C PRO A 83 5.45 18.61 7.44
N GLU A 84 6.10 18.26 6.32
CA GLU A 84 5.51 18.38 4.99
C GLU A 84 4.43 17.31 4.78
N ALA A 85 4.75 16.05 5.07
CA ALA A 85 3.79 14.95 4.98
C ALA A 85 2.62 15.14 5.96
N ALA A 86 2.87 15.60 7.19
CA ALA A 86 1.83 15.92 8.16
C ALA A 86 0.91 17.03 7.66
N SER A 87 1.46 18.12 7.11
CA SER A 87 0.69 19.21 6.51
C SER A 87 -0.14 18.73 5.32
N TRP A 88 0.42 17.86 4.48
CA TRP A 88 -0.29 17.25 3.35
C TRP A 88 -1.51 16.44 3.83
N ILE A 89 -1.33 15.57 4.84
CA ILE A 89 -2.45 14.80 5.42
C ILE A 89 -3.49 15.75 6.03
N GLN A 90 -3.07 16.76 6.78
CA GLN A 90 -3.97 17.71 7.43
C GLN A 90 -4.81 18.50 6.41
N GLN A 91 -4.19 18.93 5.31
CA GLN A 91 -4.86 19.70 4.27
C GLN A 91 -5.92 18.86 3.53
N TRP A 92 -5.60 17.61 3.19
CA TRP A 92 -6.45 16.80 2.31
C TRP A 92 -7.39 15.85 3.04
N ALA A 93 -7.05 15.48 4.28
CA ALA A 93 -7.82 14.53 5.10
C ALA A 93 -7.77 14.92 6.60
N PRO A 94 -8.38 16.06 6.99
CA PRO A 94 -8.30 16.58 8.36
C PRO A 94 -8.93 15.65 9.42
N ARG A 95 -9.96 14.85 9.08
CA ARG A 95 -10.54 13.87 10.01
C ARG A 95 -9.62 12.68 10.19
N LEU A 96 -9.00 12.20 9.12
CA LEU A 96 -7.94 11.19 9.22
C LEU A 96 -6.76 11.71 10.03
N TYR A 97 -6.31 12.95 9.81
CA TYR A 97 -5.22 13.57 10.56
C TYR A 97 -5.51 13.58 12.07
N SER A 98 -6.70 14.04 12.45
CA SER A 98 -7.15 14.05 13.85
C SER A 98 -7.22 12.63 14.43
N TRP A 99 -7.66 11.66 13.64
CA TRP A 99 -7.67 10.25 14.04
C TRP A 99 -6.25 9.71 14.27
N LEU A 100 -5.29 10.00 13.39
CA LEU A 100 -3.90 9.57 13.55
C LEU A 100 -3.29 10.13 14.85
N LEU A 101 -3.47 11.43 15.13
CA LEU A 101 -3.00 12.06 16.38
C LEU A 101 -3.64 11.43 17.62
N ARG A 102 -4.91 11.02 17.53
CA ARG A 102 -5.60 10.33 18.63
C ARG A 102 -4.97 8.97 18.92
N ILE A 103 -4.76 8.16 17.88
CA ILE A 103 -4.15 6.83 18.02
C ILE A 103 -2.68 6.92 18.50
N GLU A 104 -1.92 7.93 18.04
CA GLU A 104 -0.54 8.18 18.49
C GLU A 104 -0.46 8.42 20.00
N ARG A 105 -1.45 9.11 20.57
CA ARG A 105 -1.57 9.35 22.02
C ARG A 105 -2.13 8.16 22.80
N ALA A 106 -2.27 7.01 22.15
CA ALA A 106 -2.91 5.82 22.69
C ALA A 106 -4.33 6.06 23.23
N ASP A 107 -5.05 7.03 22.66
CA ASP A 107 -6.43 7.31 23.03
C ASP A 107 -7.39 6.40 22.24
N PHE A 108 -7.87 5.36 22.93
CA PHE A 108 -8.88 4.42 22.45
C PHE A 108 -10.22 4.58 23.18
N SER A 109 -10.50 5.76 23.75
CA SER A 109 -11.75 6.03 24.47
C SER A 109 -13.02 5.81 23.63
N GLU A 110 -12.92 5.98 22.32
CA GLU A 110 -14.01 5.71 21.36
C GLU A 110 -14.17 4.22 21.00
N HIS A 111 -13.28 3.34 21.48
CA HIS A 111 -13.35 1.90 21.21
C HIS A 111 -14.55 1.27 21.92
N ASN A 112 -15.46 0.68 21.14
CA ASN A 112 -16.57 -0.08 21.68
C ASN A 112 -16.37 -1.59 21.45
N TYR A 113 -15.95 -2.34 22.47
CA TYR A 113 -15.72 -3.79 22.39
C TYR A 113 -16.93 -4.59 21.88
N THR A 114 -18.15 -4.15 22.19
CA THR A 114 -19.40 -4.81 21.76
C THR A 114 -19.98 -4.19 20.48
N GLY A 115 -19.29 -3.21 19.91
CA GLY A 115 -19.64 -2.57 18.65
C GLY A 115 -19.66 -3.55 17.48
N ARG A 116 -20.52 -3.28 16.49
CA ARG A 116 -20.63 -4.13 15.31
C ARG A 116 -19.57 -3.75 14.28
N LEU A 117 -18.91 -4.75 13.69
CA LEU A 117 -18.12 -4.56 12.49
C LEU A 117 -19.04 -4.31 11.29
N GLN A 118 -18.72 -3.31 10.47
CA GLN A 118 -19.57 -2.87 9.37
C GLN A 118 -18.78 -2.73 8.07
N LEU A 119 -19.26 -3.44 7.05
CA LEU A 119 -18.84 -3.24 5.66
C LEU A 119 -19.70 -2.16 5.03
N HIS A 120 -19.42 -0.90 5.37
CA HIS A 120 -20.20 0.23 4.89
C HIS A 120 -19.77 0.67 3.47
N LYS A 121 -20.67 1.33 2.73
CA LYS A 121 -20.40 1.77 1.34
C LYS A 121 -19.25 2.77 1.22
N GLY A 122 -18.87 3.45 2.31
CA GLY A 122 -17.73 4.36 2.32
C GLY A 122 -16.38 3.67 2.17
N LEU A 123 -16.31 2.34 2.32
CA LEU A 123 -15.10 1.55 2.02
C LEU A 123 -14.85 1.38 0.52
N VAL A 124 -15.86 1.63 -0.34
CA VAL A 124 -15.74 1.37 -1.77
C VAL A 124 -14.58 2.14 -2.43
N PRO A 125 -14.38 3.45 -2.19
CA PRO A 125 -13.23 4.17 -2.74
C PRO A 125 -11.89 3.60 -2.25
N LEU A 126 -11.79 3.26 -0.95
CA LEU A 126 -10.58 2.69 -0.37
C LEU A 126 -10.24 1.34 -0.98
N LEU A 127 -11.22 0.43 -1.05
CA LEU A 127 -11.04 -0.89 -1.66
C LEU A 127 -10.72 -0.79 -3.16
N LYS A 128 -11.32 0.18 -3.86
CA LYS A 128 -10.99 0.45 -5.27
C LYS A 128 -9.52 0.86 -5.42
N GLU A 129 -9.03 1.74 -4.55
CA GLU A 129 -7.65 2.20 -4.58
C GLU A 129 -6.66 1.08 -4.24
N ILE A 130 -6.94 0.30 -3.19
CA ILE A 130 -6.14 -0.89 -2.84
C ILE A 130 -6.09 -1.87 -4.02
N CYS A 131 -7.24 -2.21 -4.61
CA CYS A 131 -7.32 -3.14 -5.75
C CYS A 131 -6.69 -2.59 -7.03
N ARG A 132 -6.57 -1.27 -7.19
CA ARG A 132 -5.93 -0.63 -8.35
C ARG A 132 -4.42 -0.86 -8.37
N ILE A 133 -3.79 -0.99 -7.20
CA ILE A 133 -2.33 -1.00 -7.05
C ILE A 133 -1.82 -2.33 -6.52
N TYR A 134 -2.35 -2.82 -5.40
CA TYR A 134 -1.76 -3.93 -4.67
C TYR A 134 -1.89 -5.28 -5.41
N PRO A 135 -3.09 -5.75 -5.81
CA PRO A 135 -3.22 -7.03 -6.52
C PRO A 135 -2.42 -7.09 -7.83
N PRO A 136 -2.45 -6.07 -8.73
CA PRO A 136 -1.63 -6.10 -9.95
C PRO A 136 -0.13 -6.22 -9.67
N LEU A 137 0.39 -5.53 -8.64
CA LEU A 137 1.78 -5.65 -8.23
C LEU A 137 2.09 -7.06 -7.70
N MET A 138 1.22 -7.61 -6.86
CA MET A 138 1.42 -8.95 -6.27
C MET A 138 1.38 -10.05 -7.34
N VAL A 139 0.43 -9.99 -8.27
CA VAL A 139 0.32 -10.94 -9.39
C VAL A 139 1.57 -10.89 -10.27
N ALA A 140 2.05 -9.69 -10.62
CA ALA A 140 3.26 -9.55 -11.43
C ALA A 140 4.50 -10.07 -10.69
N ASN A 141 4.63 -9.74 -9.40
CA ASN A 141 5.74 -10.20 -8.55
C ASN A 141 5.75 -11.73 -8.40
N GLU A 142 4.58 -12.36 -8.18
CA GLU A 142 4.48 -13.82 -8.07
C GLU A 142 4.79 -14.51 -9.41
N LYS A 143 4.26 -14.02 -10.53
CA LYS A 143 4.57 -14.55 -11.87
C LYS A 143 6.07 -14.50 -12.14
N ALA A 144 6.71 -13.38 -11.83
CA ALA A 144 8.16 -13.24 -11.98
C ALA A 144 8.92 -14.17 -11.04
N TYR A 145 8.50 -14.29 -9.78
CA TYR A 145 9.10 -15.21 -8.82
C TYR A 145 9.05 -16.66 -9.33
N MET A 146 7.90 -17.12 -9.81
CA MET A 146 7.74 -18.47 -10.33
C MET A 146 8.63 -18.71 -11.55
N ARG A 147 8.68 -17.77 -12.50
CA ARG A 147 9.56 -17.83 -13.67
C ARG A 147 11.03 -17.99 -13.26
N TYR A 148 11.54 -17.10 -12.40
CA TYR A 148 12.94 -17.13 -11.97
C TYR A 148 13.28 -18.39 -11.16
N ARG A 149 12.33 -18.91 -10.37
CA ARG A 149 12.50 -20.18 -9.66
C ARG A 149 12.63 -21.36 -10.62
N LEU A 150 11.88 -21.38 -11.72
CA LEU A 150 12.01 -22.40 -12.77
C LEU A 150 13.37 -22.31 -13.49
N GLU A 151 13.91 -21.11 -13.64
CA GLU A 151 15.24 -20.86 -14.21
C GLU A 151 16.40 -21.15 -13.23
N GLY A 152 16.12 -21.63 -12.01
CA GLY A 152 17.15 -21.96 -11.02
C GLY A 152 17.71 -20.75 -10.25
N VAL A 153 17.11 -19.57 -10.36
CA VAL A 153 17.53 -18.38 -9.61
C VAL A 153 17.24 -18.57 -8.12
N THR A 154 18.26 -18.32 -7.29
CA THR A 154 18.19 -18.43 -5.82
C THR A 154 18.32 -17.08 -5.10
N VAL A 155 18.77 -16.04 -5.80
CA VAL A 155 19.00 -14.70 -5.26
C VAL A 155 17.83 -13.79 -5.62
N PHE A 156 17.16 -13.21 -4.61
CA PHE A 156 16.00 -12.33 -4.74
C PHE A 156 16.14 -11.09 -3.82
N ASN A 157 15.11 -10.24 -3.77
CA ASN A 157 15.04 -9.07 -2.89
C ASN A 157 16.20 -8.08 -3.09
N GLU A 158 16.71 -7.47 -2.02
CA GLU A 158 17.78 -6.46 -2.05
C GLU A 158 19.08 -6.99 -2.67
N PRO A 159 19.54 -8.23 -2.36
CA PRO A 159 20.71 -8.80 -3.04
C PRO A 159 20.58 -8.88 -4.56
N ALA A 160 19.41 -9.24 -5.08
CA ALA A 160 19.17 -9.31 -6.53
C ALA A 160 19.05 -7.91 -7.16
N TYR A 161 18.38 -6.99 -6.47
CA TYR A 161 18.27 -5.59 -6.89
C TYR A 161 19.64 -4.95 -7.11
N ARG A 162 20.58 -5.12 -6.16
CA ARG A 162 21.95 -4.59 -6.27
C ARG A 162 22.74 -5.15 -7.45
N LYS A 163 22.32 -6.30 -8.00
CA LYS A 163 22.95 -6.98 -9.14
C LYS A 163 22.16 -6.84 -10.44
N ASN A 164 21.07 -6.07 -10.45
CA ASN A 164 20.12 -6.00 -11.57
C ASN A 164 19.61 -7.37 -12.01
N GLN A 165 19.33 -8.25 -11.04
CA GLN A 165 18.83 -9.61 -11.25
C GLN A 165 17.43 -9.77 -10.68
N ALA A 166 16.74 -10.82 -11.12
CA ALA A 166 15.39 -11.15 -10.68
C ALA A 166 14.40 -9.97 -10.79
N LEU A 167 14.52 -9.17 -11.86
CA LEU A 167 13.69 -7.99 -12.10
C LEU A 167 12.42 -8.35 -12.90
N PHE A 168 11.37 -7.56 -12.73
CA PHE A 168 10.16 -7.67 -13.51
C PHE A 168 9.56 -6.29 -13.80
N ASP A 169 8.85 -6.24 -14.92
CA ASP A 169 8.13 -5.07 -15.39
C ASP A 169 6.63 -5.30 -15.28
N THR A 170 5.89 -4.24 -14.94
CA THR A 170 4.43 -4.26 -14.96
C THR A 170 3.87 -2.85 -15.12
N GLN A 171 2.55 -2.73 -15.20
CA GLN A 171 1.85 -1.45 -15.14
C GLN A 171 1.02 -1.35 -13.86
N LEU A 172 1.18 -0.24 -13.13
CA LEU A 172 0.37 0.10 -11.97
C LEU A 172 -0.31 1.42 -12.23
N GLY A 173 -1.66 1.44 -12.18
CA GLY A 173 -2.40 2.67 -12.42
C GLY A 173 -2.17 3.31 -13.79
N GLY A 174 -1.78 2.52 -14.80
CA GLY A 174 -1.44 3.00 -16.15
C GLY A 174 0.02 3.47 -16.31
N GLN A 175 0.82 3.46 -15.24
CA GLN A 175 2.25 3.80 -15.30
C GLN A 175 3.10 2.53 -15.36
N TYR A 176 4.10 2.52 -16.25
CA TYR A 176 5.10 1.46 -16.31
C TYR A 176 6.02 1.55 -15.10
N ILE A 177 6.28 0.40 -14.49
CA ILE A 177 7.23 0.27 -13.38
C ILE A 177 8.11 -0.94 -13.61
N ARG A 178 9.32 -0.86 -13.03
CA ARG A 178 10.25 -1.97 -12.90
C ARG A 178 10.56 -2.17 -11.43
N SER A 179 10.59 -3.42 -10.98
CA SER A 179 10.92 -3.77 -9.60
C SER A 179 11.69 -5.08 -9.53
N VAL A 180 12.32 -5.34 -8.39
CA VAL A 180 12.90 -6.64 -8.07
C VAL A 180 11.84 -7.55 -7.46
N VAL A 181 11.94 -8.85 -7.73
CA VAL A 181 11.12 -9.86 -7.06
C VAL A 181 11.31 -9.80 -5.55
N LYS A 182 10.19 -9.67 -4.83
CA LYS A 182 10.12 -9.68 -3.37
C LYS A 182 9.48 -10.97 -2.86
N THR A 183 10.27 -11.85 -2.24
CA THR A 183 9.80 -13.18 -1.81
C THR A 183 8.80 -13.10 -0.66
N PHE A 184 8.95 -12.13 0.25
CA PHE A 184 8.00 -11.94 1.35
C PHE A 184 6.62 -11.52 0.82
N GLN A 185 6.56 -10.73 -0.26
CA GLN A 185 5.31 -10.32 -0.90
C GLN A 185 4.59 -11.53 -1.53
N VAL A 186 5.34 -12.48 -2.11
CA VAL A 186 4.75 -13.74 -2.61
C VAL A 186 4.09 -14.52 -1.48
N LYS A 187 4.74 -14.60 -0.32
CA LYS A 187 4.18 -15.29 0.86
C LYS A 187 2.87 -14.63 1.32
N THR A 188 2.86 -13.30 1.49
CA THR A 188 1.66 -12.58 1.94
C THR A 188 0.53 -12.63 0.91
N TRP A 189 0.88 -12.56 -0.38
CA TRP A 189 -0.08 -12.70 -1.47
C TRP A 189 -0.78 -14.06 -1.49
N ARG A 190 -0.02 -15.16 -1.38
CA ARG A 190 -0.56 -16.53 -1.30
C ARG A 190 -1.44 -16.74 -0.08
N SER A 191 -1.05 -16.18 1.07
CA SER A 191 -1.90 -16.19 2.26
C SER A 191 -3.24 -15.49 1.99
N LEU A 192 -3.23 -14.30 1.37
CA LEU A 192 -4.46 -13.59 1.02
C LEU A 192 -5.34 -14.38 0.03
N GLN A 193 -4.74 -14.99 -1.01
CA GLN A 193 -5.48 -15.83 -1.94
C GLN A 193 -6.10 -17.06 -1.25
N THR A 194 -5.38 -17.67 -0.31
CA THR A 194 -5.88 -18.80 0.48
C THR A 194 -7.09 -18.39 1.32
N GLU A 195 -7.02 -17.25 2.01
CA GLU A 195 -8.16 -16.70 2.77
C GLU A 195 -9.34 -16.36 1.85
N TRP A 196 -9.09 -15.81 0.67
CA TRP A 196 -10.13 -15.49 -0.33
C TRP A 196 -10.85 -16.74 -0.85
N VAL A 197 -10.14 -17.84 -1.08
CA VAL A 197 -10.71 -19.11 -1.54
C VAL A 197 -11.48 -19.81 -0.40
N ARG A 198 -10.94 -19.79 0.82
CA ARG A 198 -11.57 -20.42 2.00
C ARG A 198 -12.78 -19.67 2.55
N MET A 199 -12.94 -18.40 2.17
CA MET A 199 -14.02 -17.56 2.66
C MET A 199 -15.40 -18.13 2.32
N GLN A 200 -16.28 -18.22 3.33
CA GLN A 200 -17.66 -18.66 3.17
C GLN A 200 -18.39 -17.85 2.08
N SER A 201 -19.15 -18.52 1.22
CA SER A 201 -19.84 -17.92 0.08
C SER A 201 -20.75 -16.75 0.45
N ALA A 202 -21.40 -16.81 1.63
CA ALA A 202 -22.24 -15.72 2.12
C ALA A 202 -21.44 -14.45 2.45
N SER A 203 -20.27 -14.59 3.08
CA SER A 203 -19.36 -13.48 3.39
C SER A 203 -18.72 -12.93 2.12
N LYS A 204 -18.29 -13.82 1.21
CA LYS A 204 -17.75 -13.45 -0.10
C LYS A 204 -18.74 -12.62 -0.91
N LYS A 205 -20.02 -13.04 -0.95
CA LYS A 205 -21.11 -12.29 -1.61
C LYS A 205 -21.33 -10.90 -1.00
N LYS A 206 -21.10 -10.71 0.30
CA LYS A 206 -21.18 -9.38 0.95
C LYS A 206 -20.01 -8.49 0.51
N LEU A 207 -18.78 -9.00 0.50
CA LEU A 207 -17.60 -8.25 0.07
C LEU A 207 -17.64 -7.89 -1.42
N LEU A 208 -18.10 -8.80 -2.28
CA LEU A 208 -18.25 -8.55 -3.72
C LEU A 208 -19.20 -7.39 -4.05
N ARG A 209 -20.07 -6.97 -3.12
CA ARG A 209 -20.92 -5.78 -3.30
C ARG A 209 -20.17 -4.46 -3.15
N ILE A 210 -18.99 -4.46 -2.50
CA ILE A 210 -18.19 -3.27 -2.25
C ILE A 210 -16.79 -3.32 -2.87
N LEU A 211 -16.35 -4.50 -3.34
CA LEU A 211 -15.14 -4.64 -4.15
C LEU A 211 -15.37 -4.16 -5.59
N PRO A 212 -14.33 -3.62 -6.26
CA PRO A 212 -14.42 -3.34 -7.68
C PRO A 212 -14.54 -4.64 -8.49
N ARG A 213 -15.17 -4.57 -9.69
CA ARG A 213 -15.35 -5.74 -10.56
C ARG A 213 -14.05 -6.47 -10.91
N ARG A 214 -12.96 -5.71 -11.12
CA ARG A 214 -11.61 -6.24 -11.39
C ARG A 214 -10.75 -6.12 -10.13
N HIS A 215 -11.16 -6.80 -9.05
CA HIS A 215 -10.43 -6.74 -7.77
C HIS A 215 -9.13 -7.55 -7.76
N GLY A 216 -8.94 -8.49 -8.70
CA GLY A 216 -7.69 -9.22 -8.89
C GLY A 216 -7.33 -10.21 -7.79
N LEU A 217 -8.30 -10.64 -6.97
CA LEU A 217 -8.10 -11.61 -5.87
C LEU A 217 -8.40 -13.05 -6.28
N ASP A 218 -9.15 -13.23 -7.37
CA ASP A 218 -9.39 -14.56 -7.90
C ASP A 218 -8.08 -15.15 -8.43
N PRO A 219 -7.82 -16.45 -8.18
CA PRO A 219 -6.66 -17.10 -8.78
C PRO A 219 -6.78 -17.06 -10.31
N ASP A 220 -5.65 -16.83 -10.96
CA ASP A 220 -5.48 -16.98 -12.41
C ASP A 220 -5.56 -18.46 -12.82
#